data_AF-W7J1R7-F1
#
_entry.id   AF-W7J1R7-F1
#
_cell.length_a   1.000
_cell.length_b   1.000
_cell.length_c   1.000
_cell.angle_alpha   90.00
_cell.angle_beta   90.00
_cell.angle_gamma   90.00
#
_symmetry.space_group_name_H-M   'P 1'
#
loop_
_entity.id
_entity.type
_entity.pdbx_description
1 polymer ?
#
loop_
_entity_poly.entity_id
_entity_poly.type
_entity_poly.pdbx_seq_one_letter_code
_entity_poly.pdbx_strand_id
1 'polypeptide(L)'
;MVDIDLDAPNGRLWFEGSGGRDPIPCDVPPGAYRARVSGRGYTEAAAGTEGMDSYRLQLWPRGQKTPPRGRKIWHGWQDGTIN
;
A
#
# COMPACT_ATOMS: atom_id res chain seq x y z
N MET A 1 10.08 3.75 -2.16
CA MET A 1 8.75 4.27 -1.72
C MET A 1 8.39 5.42 -2.64
N VAL A 2 7.11 5.54 -3.01
CA VAL A 2 6.61 6.59 -3.92
C VAL A 2 5.31 7.16 -3.36
N ASP A 3 5.15 8.48 -3.47
CA ASP A 3 3.90 9.19 -3.17
C ASP A 3 3.18 9.52 -4.49
N ILE A 4 1.88 9.27 -4.57
CA ILE A 4 1.04 9.54 -5.75
C ILE A 4 -0.29 10.16 -5.33
N ASP A 5 -0.92 10.90 -6.25
CA ASP A 5 -2.32 11.26 -6.12
C ASP A 5 -3.20 10.09 -6.59
N LEU A 6 -4.20 9.73 -5.79
CA LEU A 6 -5.13 8.64 -6.06
C LEU A 6 -6.57 9.10 -5.82
N ASP A 7 -7.42 9.01 -6.84
CA ASP A 7 -8.84 9.29 -6.72
C ASP A 7 -9.63 7.98 -6.62
N ALA A 8 -10.48 7.88 -5.60
CA ALA A 8 -11.40 6.75 -5.37
C ALA A 8 -12.85 7.28 -5.27
N PRO A 9 -13.45 7.73 -6.38
CA PRO A 9 -14.74 8.44 -6.36
C PRO A 9 -15.91 7.56 -5.88
N ASN A 10 -15.78 6.23 -5.98
CA ASN A 10 -16.77 5.26 -5.53
C ASN A 10 -16.33 4.48 -4.28
N GLY A 11 -15.18 4.84 -3.69
CA GLY A 11 -14.65 4.16 -2.52
C GLY A 11 -14.14 2.74 -2.75
N ARG A 12 -13.89 2.32 -3.99
CA ARG A 12 -13.36 0.98 -4.30
C ARG A 12 -11.95 1.04 -4.86
N LEU A 13 -11.05 0.27 -4.26
CA LEU A 13 -9.70 0.01 -4.73
C LEU A 13 -9.50 -1.48 -4.99
N TRP A 14 -8.62 -1.79 -5.93
CA TRP A 14 -8.25 -3.16 -6.28
C TRP A 14 -6.74 -3.30 -6.26
N PHE A 15 -6.25 -4.38 -5.65
CA PHE A 15 -4.83 -4.72 -5.66
C PHE A 15 -4.63 -5.96 -6.52
N GLU A 16 -3.88 -5.80 -7.60
CA GLU A 16 -3.59 -6.87 -8.55
C GLU A 16 -2.08 -7.07 -8.64
N GLY A 17 -1.63 -8.30 -8.35
CA GLY A 17 -0.25 -8.69 -8.62
C GLY A 17 -0.08 -8.96 -10.11
N SER A 18 1.06 -8.57 -10.69
CA SER A 18 1.35 -8.69 -12.13
C SER A 18 1.31 -10.13 -12.68
N GLY A 19 1.22 -11.16 -11.83
CA GLY A 19 1.11 -12.57 -12.19
C GLY A 19 -0.29 -13.07 -12.51
N GLY A 20 -1.29 -12.19 -12.67
CA GLY A 20 -2.66 -12.57 -13.05
C GLY A 20 -3.46 -13.27 -11.93
N ARG A 21 -3.14 -12.97 -10.66
CA ARG A 21 -3.97 -13.39 -9.53
C ARG A 21 -5.24 -12.56 -9.46
N ASP A 22 -6.30 -13.13 -8.90
CA ASP A 22 -7.54 -12.41 -8.65
C ASP A 22 -7.27 -11.11 -7.88
N PRO A 23 -7.81 -9.97 -8.35
CA PRO A 23 -7.67 -8.71 -7.65
C PRO A 23 -8.25 -8.76 -6.24
N ILE A 24 -7.53 -8.20 -5.28
CA ILE A 24 -8.00 -8.08 -3.89
C ILE A 24 -8.82 -6.79 -3.78
N PRO A 25 -10.15 -6.85 -3.55
CA PRO A 25 -10.96 -5.66 -3.36
C PRO A 25 -10.69 -5.03 -1.98
N CYS A 26 -10.72 -3.71 -1.93
CA CYS A 26 -10.63 -2.94 -0.70
C CYS A 26 -11.59 -1.75 -0.74
N ASP A 27 -12.48 -1.68 0.24
CA ASP A 27 -13.38 -0.54 0.41
C ASP A 27 -12.71 0.54 1.27
N VAL A 28 -12.78 1.77 0.78
CA VAL A 28 -12.33 3.00 1.43
C VAL A 28 -13.44 4.04 1.36
N PRO A 29 -13.44 5.08 2.20
CA PRO A 29 -14.34 6.21 1.98
C PRO A 29 -14.17 6.77 0.57
N PRO A 30 -15.24 7.20 -0.12
CA PRO A 30 -15.07 7.90 -1.39
C PRO A 30 -14.28 9.20 -1.22
N GLY A 31 -13.34 9.47 -2.12
CA GLY A 31 -12.58 10.72 -2.07
C GLY A 31 -11.28 10.77 -2.85
N ALA A 32 -10.60 11.90 -2.73
CA ALA A 32 -9.30 12.17 -3.30
C ALA A 32 -8.21 12.01 -2.22
N TYR A 33 -7.20 11.21 -2.53
CA TYR A 33 -6.14 10.84 -1.62
C TYR A 33 -4.77 11.27 -2.14
N ARG A 34 -3.88 11.59 -1.18
CA ARG A 34 -2.45 11.36 -1.32
C ARG A 34 -2.18 9.94 -0.84
N ALA A 35 -1.69 9.10 -1.74
CA ALA A 35 -1.32 7.73 -1.46
C ALA A 35 0.20 7.59 -1.35
N ARG A 36 0.65 6.66 -0.51
CA ARG A 36 2.05 6.24 -0.41
C ARG A 36 2.14 4.75 -0.60
N VAL A 37 3.00 4.35 -1.54
CA VAL A 37 3.28 2.95 -1.84
C VAL A 37 4.72 2.63 -1.45
N SER A 38 4.89 1.56 -0.67
CA SER A 38 6.20 0.98 -0.38
C SER A 38 6.18 -0.52 -0.56
N GLY A 39 7.24 -1.06 -1.15
CA GLY A 39 7.46 -2.51 -1.27
C GLY A 39 8.76 -2.90 -0.59
N ARG A 40 8.84 -4.17 -0.16
CA ARG A 40 10.06 -4.86 0.26
C ARG A 40 10.04 -6.29 -0.28
N GLY A 41 11.18 -6.98 -0.23
CA GLY A 41 11.27 -8.39 -0.60
C GLY A 41 11.63 -8.63 -2.07
N TYR A 42 11.55 -7.59 -2.91
CA TYR A 42 11.97 -7.65 -4.31
C TYR A 42 13.49 -7.63 -4.40
N THR A 43 14.08 -8.77 -4.06
CA THR A 43 15.43 -9.15 -4.49
C THR A 43 15.23 -9.77 -5.86
N GLU A 44 15.98 -9.34 -6.88
CA GLU A 44 16.01 -10.01 -8.19
C GLU A 44 16.05 -11.52 -7.92
N ALA A 45 14.99 -12.24 -8.31
CA ALA A 45 14.83 -13.64 -8.03
C ALA A 45 15.83 -14.46 -8.87
N ALA A 46 17.13 -14.33 -8.58
CA ALA A 46 18.19 -15.05 -9.25
C ALA A 46 18.10 -16.57 -9.01
N ALA A 47 17.32 -17.00 -8.00
CA ALA A 47 17.20 -18.39 -7.59
C ALA A 47 15.74 -18.91 -7.47
N GLY A 48 14.74 -18.20 -7.98
CA GLY A 48 13.38 -18.74 -8.09
C GLY A 48 12.55 -18.80 -6.81
N THR A 49 12.71 -17.85 -5.88
CA THR A 49 11.82 -17.76 -4.72
C THR A 49 10.59 -16.93 -5.05
N GLU A 50 9.48 -17.59 -5.38
CA GLU A 50 8.15 -16.99 -5.39
C GLU A 50 7.74 -16.67 -3.94
N GLY A 51 7.36 -15.42 -3.64
CA GLY A 51 6.48 -15.13 -2.50
C GLY A 51 7.07 -14.50 -1.23
N MET A 52 8.01 -13.55 -1.32
CA MET A 52 8.41 -12.73 -0.15
C MET A 52 8.13 -11.23 -0.30
N ASP A 53 7.51 -10.80 -1.40
CA ASP A 53 7.22 -9.39 -1.62
C ASP A 53 6.10 -8.93 -0.69
N SER A 54 6.36 -7.87 0.07
CA SER A 54 5.34 -7.20 0.89
C SER A 54 5.17 -5.79 0.40
N TYR A 55 3.93 -5.42 0.07
CA TYR A 55 3.56 -4.05 -0.31
C TYR A 55 2.69 -3.41 0.76
N ARG A 56 2.84 -2.10 0.93
CA ARG A 56 2.02 -1.26 1.81
C ARG A 56 1.46 -0.10 1.02
N LEU A 57 0.13 0.04 1.07
CA LEU A 57 -0.56 1.26 0.65
C LEU A 57 -1.01 2.04 1.89
N GLN A 58 -0.72 3.33 1.92
CA GLN A 58 -1.21 4.26 2.94
C GLN A 58 -1.95 5.39 2.25
N LEU A 59 -3.10 5.78 2.80
CA LEU A 59 -4.00 6.78 2.21
C LEU A 59 -4.26 7.92 3.18
N TRP A 60 -4.17 9.16 2.68
CA TRP A 60 -4.53 10.37 3.42
C TRP A 60 -5.37 11.28 2.53
N PRO A 61 -6.40 11.97 3.05
CA PRO A 61 -7.13 12.95 2.27
C PRO A 61 -6.17 13.95 1.63
N ARG A 62 -6.32 14.24 0.33
CA ARG A 62 -5.36 15.07 -0.44
C ARG A 62 -5.14 16.46 0.17
N GLY A 63 -6.14 17.01 0.86
CA GLY A 63 -6.02 18.29 1.56
C GLY A 63 -5.10 18.29 2.80
N GLN A 64 -4.68 17.13 3.30
CA GLN A 64 -3.79 17.03 4.46
C GLN A 64 -2.32 17.02 4.04
N LYS A 65 -1.63 18.15 4.27
CA LYS A 65 -0.21 18.32 3.94
C LYS A 65 0.70 17.39 4.76
N THR A 66 0.37 17.14 6.02
CA THR A 66 1.15 16.29 6.93
C THR A 66 0.47 14.93 7.11
N PRO A 67 1.23 13.81 7.06
CA PRO A 67 0.69 12.51 7.43
C PRO A 67 0.16 12.54 8.89
N PRO A 68 -1.02 11.96 9.17
CA PRO A 68 -1.50 11.78 10.52
C PRO A 68 -0.53 10.93 11.34
N ARG A 69 -0.38 11.30 12.61
CA ARG A 69 0.40 10.52 13.57
C ARG A 69 -0.21 9.14 13.74
N GLY A 70 0.58 8.09 13.57
CA GLY A 70 0.16 6.72 13.83
C GLY A 70 -0.36 6.56 15.25
N ARG A 71 -1.58 6.01 15.40
CA ARG A 71 -2.19 5.76 16.72
C ARG A 71 -2.05 4.32 17.19
N LYS A 72 -2.03 3.37 16.25
CA LYS A 72 -1.93 1.94 16.51
C LYS A 72 -1.20 1.27 15.36
N ILE A 73 -0.33 0.34 15.69
CA ILE A 73 0.42 -0.49 14.75
C ILE A 73 0.29 -1.93 15.24
N TRP A 74 -0.03 -2.86 14.33
CA TRP A 74 -0.10 -4.28 14.65
C TRP A 74 1.32 -4.89 14.63
N HIS A 75 1.54 -5.93 15.45
CA HIS A 75 2.82 -6.63 15.48
C HIS A 75 3.23 -7.08 14.06
N GLY A 76 4.47 -6.81 13.68
CA GLY A 76 4.96 -7.00 12.31
C GLY A 76 4.90 -5.76 11.40
N TRP A 77 4.54 -4.57 11.90
CA TRP A 77 4.46 -3.34 11.07
C TRP A 77 5.12 -2.10 11.69
N GLN A 78 6.01 -2.27 12.68
CA GLN A 78 6.63 -1.16 13.41
C GLN A 78 7.47 -0.24 12.50
N ASP A 79 7.32 1.07 12.65
CA ASP A 79 8.12 2.14 12.03
C ASP A 79 8.33 2.12 10.51
N GLY A 80 7.42 1.50 9.76
CA GLY A 80 7.54 1.49 8.29
C GLY A 80 8.65 0.57 7.76
N THR A 81 9.27 -0.19 8.65
CA THR A 81 10.17 -1.30 8.35
C THR A 81 9.61 -2.54 9.00
N ILE A 82 9.11 -3.47 8.19
CA ILE A 82 8.76 -4.79 8.71
C ILE A 82 10.08 -5.54 8.95
N ASN A 83 10.25 -6.13 10.14
CA ASN A 83 11.36 -7.05 10.45
C ASN A 83 11.32 -8.31 9.59
#